data_AF-Q6IT74-F1
#
_entry.id   AF-Q6IT74-F1
#
_cell.length_a   1.000
_cell.length_b   1.000
_cell.length_c   1.000
_cell.angle_alpha   90.00
_cell.angle_beta   90.00
_cell.angle_gamma   90.00
#
_symmetry.space_group_name_H-M   'P 1'
#
loop_
_entity.id
_entity.type
_entity.pdbx_description
1 polymer ?
#
loop_
_entity_poly.entity_id
_entity_poly.type
_entity_poly.pdbx_seq_one_letter_code
_entity_poly.pdbx_strand_id
1 'polypeptide(L)'
;LASNGELPLTQAGLQRYKTEYIDVIASTLANPKYKGLRIVNIIEPDSLPNLVTNQSTPACGQASSSGIYEAGIKYALDKLHAIPNVYNYMDIGHSGWLAWRSNMTPAISLYTRVVQGTAAGLASADGFITNTANYTPLHEPNLPNPDLTIGGQPISSSTFYQWNSVFDESTY
;
A
#
# COMPACT_ATOMS: atom_id res chain seq x y z
N LEU A 1 -0.11 19.35 8.52
CA LEU A 1 -0.16 18.38 7.40
C LEU A 1 -1.61 18.26 6.96
N ALA A 2 -1.89 18.31 5.66
CA ALA A 2 -3.23 18.19 5.09
C ALA A 2 -3.15 17.22 3.90
N SER A 3 -4.17 16.37 3.75
CA SER A 3 -4.34 15.57 2.54
C SER A 3 -4.81 16.46 1.40
N ASN A 4 -4.36 16.18 0.18
CA ASN A 4 -4.86 16.80 -1.05
C ASN A 4 -6.03 16.00 -1.65
N GLY A 5 -6.56 15.00 -0.94
CA GLY A 5 -7.68 14.18 -1.40
C GLY A 5 -8.97 15.00 -1.51
N GLU A 6 -9.62 14.94 -2.66
CA GLU A 6 -10.88 15.65 -2.92
C GLU A 6 -12.11 14.99 -2.27
N LEU A 7 -12.01 13.69 -1.94
CA LEU A 7 -13.11 12.91 -1.37
C LEU A 7 -13.00 12.88 0.17
N PRO A 8 -14.02 13.36 0.89
CA PRO A 8 -14.00 13.35 2.35
C PRO A 8 -14.17 11.92 2.89
N LEU A 9 -13.56 11.64 4.04
CA LEU A 9 -13.69 10.36 4.76
C LEU A 9 -15.09 10.20 5.37
N THR A 10 -16.07 9.92 4.52
CA THR A 10 -17.49 9.76 4.86
C THR A 10 -18.10 8.68 3.96
N GLN A 11 -19.26 8.16 4.34
CA GLN A 11 -19.95 7.17 3.51
C GLN A 11 -20.37 7.73 2.14
N ALA A 12 -20.73 9.02 2.09
CA ALA A 12 -21.01 9.71 0.82
C ALA A 12 -19.73 9.81 -0.04
N GLY A 13 -18.59 10.14 0.57
CA GLY A 13 -17.29 10.14 -0.11
C GLY A 13 -16.89 8.76 -0.64
N LEU A 14 -17.12 7.69 0.15
CA LEU A 14 -16.92 6.32 -0.31
C LEU A 14 -17.84 5.96 -1.49
N GLN A 15 -19.10 6.39 -1.46
CA GLN A 15 -20.02 6.12 -2.56
C GLN A 15 -19.54 6.81 -3.85
N ARG A 16 -19.09 8.07 -3.75
CA ARG A 16 -18.51 8.80 -4.88
C ARG A 16 -17.24 8.14 -5.39
N TYR A 17 -16.34 7.70 -4.50
CA TYR A 17 -15.15 6.92 -4.88
C TYR A 17 -15.53 5.67 -5.70
N LYS A 18 -16.58 4.96 -5.30
CA LYS A 18 -17.05 3.78 -6.04
C LYS A 18 -17.62 4.14 -7.41
N THR A 19 -18.59 5.06 -7.46
CA THR A 19 -19.41 5.27 -8.66
C THR A 19 -18.87 6.33 -9.62
N GLU A 20 -18.21 7.36 -9.10
CA GLU A 20 -17.70 8.48 -9.90
C GLU A 20 -16.23 8.30 -10.27
N TYR A 21 -15.49 7.43 -9.56
CA TYR A 21 -14.07 7.18 -9.81
C TYR A 21 -13.80 5.75 -10.29
N ILE A 22 -13.94 4.73 -9.43
CA ILE A 22 -13.59 3.35 -9.77
C ILE A 22 -14.46 2.78 -10.89
N ASP A 23 -15.78 2.97 -10.84
CA ASP A 23 -16.68 2.47 -11.89
C ASP A 23 -16.38 3.08 -13.27
N VAL A 24 -16.03 4.36 -13.30
CA VAL A 24 -15.67 5.08 -14.53
C VAL A 24 -14.36 4.53 -15.11
N ILE A 25 -13.35 4.31 -14.25
CA ILE A 25 -12.07 3.71 -14.65
C ILE A 25 -12.32 2.29 -15.16
N ALA A 26 -12.97 1.42 -14.38
CA ALA A 26 -13.22 0.02 -14.74
C ALA A 26 -14.00 -0.10 -16.07
N SER A 27 -15.02 0.74 -16.28
CA SER A 27 -15.77 0.79 -17.55
C SER A 27 -14.86 1.14 -18.74
N THR A 28 -13.94 2.09 -18.55
CA THR A 28 -12.96 2.47 -19.58
C THR A 28 -12.01 1.33 -19.88
N LEU A 29 -11.44 0.69 -18.85
CA LEU A 29 -10.48 -0.40 -19.00
C LEU A 29 -11.11 -1.66 -19.62
N ALA A 30 -12.40 -1.90 -19.37
CA ALA A 30 -13.15 -3.02 -19.93
C ALA A 30 -13.52 -2.86 -21.41
N ASN A 31 -13.25 -1.70 -22.02
CA ASN A 31 -13.57 -1.47 -23.43
C ASN A 31 -12.83 -2.49 -24.32
N PRO A 32 -13.52 -3.24 -25.20
CA PRO A 32 -12.90 -4.24 -26.08
C PRO A 32 -11.77 -3.70 -26.97
N LYS A 33 -11.73 -2.39 -27.23
CA LYS A 33 -10.63 -1.73 -27.93
C LYS A 33 -9.28 -1.92 -27.23
N TYR A 34 -9.28 -2.06 -25.90
CA TYR A 34 -8.06 -2.18 -25.10
C TYR A 34 -7.68 -3.61 -24.73
N LYS A 35 -8.45 -4.63 -25.18
CA LYS A 35 -8.25 -6.04 -24.80
C LYS A 35 -6.86 -6.60 -25.14
N GLY A 36 -6.14 -5.99 -26.09
CA GLY A 36 -4.80 -6.39 -26.48
C GLY A 36 -3.67 -5.78 -25.63
N LEU A 37 -4.00 -4.86 -24.72
CA LEU A 37 -3.05 -4.24 -23.79
C LEU A 37 -2.92 -5.09 -22.52
N ARG A 38 -1.82 -4.91 -21.80
CA ARG A 38 -1.70 -5.28 -20.38
C ARG A 38 -1.72 -3.99 -19.59
N ILE A 39 -2.66 -3.86 -18.68
CA ILE A 39 -2.90 -2.62 -17.94
C ILE A 39 -2.53 -2.87 -16.49
N VAL A 40 -1.55 -2.12 -15.98
CA VAL A 40 -1.08 -2.25 -14.60
C VAL A 40 -1.67 -1.12 -13.77
N ASN A 41 -2.40 -1.47 -12.71
CA ASN A 41 -2.96 -0.51 -11.76
C ASN A 41 -2.14 -0.55 -10.47
N ILE A 42 -1.63 0.61 -10.06
CA ILE A 42 -1.06 0.81 -8.73
C ILE A 42 -2.19 1.23 -7.80
N ILE A 43 -2.49 0.41 -6.79
CA ILE A 43 -3.68 0.58 -5.95
C ILE A 43 -3.31 1.40 -4.71
N GLU A 44 -3.83 2.64 -4.69
CA GLU A 44 -3.92 3.54 -3.55
C GLU A 44 -2.63 3.71 -2.72
N PRO A 45 -1.60 4.39 -3.25
CA PRO A 45 -0.43 4.78 -2.46
C PRO A 45 -0.78 5.59 -1.21
N ASP A 46 0.02 5.44 -0.15
CA ASP A 46 -0.15 6.19 1.12
C ASP A 46 -1.53 5.94 1.80
N SER A 47 -2.08 4.73 1.65
CA SER A 47 -3.39 4.35 2.20
C SER A 47 -3.30 3.39 3.40
N LEU A 48 -3.35 2.07 3.18
CA LEU A 48 -3.37 1.03 4.21
C LEU A 48 -2.23 1.10 5.23
N PRO A 49 -0.97 1.47 4.88
CA PRO A 49 0.11 1.57 5.85
C PRO A 49 -0.20 2.56 6.99
N ASN A 50 -0.95 3.64 6.71
CA ASN A 50 -1.39 4.60 7.72
C ASN A 50 -2.30 3.98 8.79
N LEU A 51 -3.09 2.97 8.44
CA LEU A 51 -3.97 2.27 9.37
C LEU A 51 -3.18 1.42 10.38
N VAL A 52 -1.89 1.18 10.13
CA VAL A 52 -1.01 0.44 11.03
C VAL A 52 -0.22 1.38 11.92
N THR A 53 0.44 2.38 11.33
CA THR A 53 1.47 3.15 12.03
C THR A 53 1.00 4.50 12.55
N ASN A 54 -0.04 5.09 11.94
CA ASN A 54 -0.34 6.52 12.10
C ASN A 54 -1.67 6.79 12.81
N GLN A 55 -2.26 5.79 13.48
CA GLN A 55 -3.56 5.92 14.16
C GLN A 55 -3.62 7.02 15.22
N SER A 56 -2.48 7.46 15.78
CA SER A 56 -2.39 8.59 16.71
C SER A 56 -2.73 9.94 16.04
N THR A 57 -2.57 10.03 14.72
CA THR A 57 -3.05 11.19 13.94
C THR A 57 -4.57 11.10 13.81
N PRO A 58 -5.34 12.12 14.24
CA PRO A 58 -6.80 12.03 14.31
C PRO A 58 -7.48 11.58 13.00
N ALA A 59 -7.01 12.10 11.84
CA ALA A 59 -7.55 11.70 10.53
C ALA A 59 -7.29 10.22 10.20
N CYS A 60 -6.08 9.71 10.50
CA CYS A 60 -5.74 8.30 10.30
C CYS A 60 -6.46 7.39 11.31
N GLY A 61 -6.64 7.83 12.56
CA GLY A 61 -7.46 7.13 13.55
C GLY A 61 -8.92 7.03 13.12
N GLN A 62 -9.47 8.08 12.52
CA GLN A 62 -10.81 8.06 11.91
C GLN A 62 -10.86 7.12 10.69
N ALA A 63 -9.85 7.15 9.82
CA ALA A 63 -9.76 6.25 8.67
C ALA A 63 -9.73 4.78 9.11
N SER A 64 -8.92 4.47 10.13
CA SER A 64 -8.79 3.13 10.71
C SER A 64 -10.07 2.63 11.36
N SER A 65 -10.79 3.50 12.08
CA SER A 65 -12.01 3.11 12.80
C SER A 65 -13.26 3.08 11.92
N SER A 66 -13.29 3.84 10.82
CA SER A 66 -14.43 3.89 9.90
C SER A 66 -14.53 2.70 8.95
N GLY A 67 -13.41 2.01 8.67
CA GLY A 67 -13.34 0.93 7.68
C GLY A 67 -13.46 1.39 6.21
N ILE A 68 -13.49 2.71 5.96
CA ILE A 68 -13.72 3.27 4.62
C ILE A 68 -12.57 2.95 3.66
N TYR A 69 -11.32 3.01 4.12
CA TYR A 69 -10.15 2.67 3.29
C TYR A 69 -10.18 1.20 2.86
N GLU A 70 -10.38 0.29 3.82
CA GLU A 70 -10.51 -1.15 3.53
C GLU A 70 -11.66 -1.43 2.56
N ALA A 71 -12.82 -0.78 2.75
CA ALA A 71 -13.99 -0.95 1.89
C ALA A 71 -13.80 -0.36 0.48
N GLY A 72 -13.07 0.75 0.35
CA GLY A 72 -12.73 1.37 -0.94
C GLY A 72 -11.76 0.50 -1.72
N ILE A 73 -10.65 0.10 -1.11
CA ILE A 73 -9.61 -0.73 -1.74
C ILE A 73 -10.17 -2.10 -2.14
N LYS A 74 -10.95 -2.75 -1.27
CA LYS A 74 -11.64 -3.99 -1.62
C LYS A 74 -12.51 -3.81 -2.87
N TYR A 75 -13.27 -2.73 -2.95
CA TYR A 75 -14.12 -2.45 -4.11
C TYR A 75 -13.31 -2.20 -5.38
N ALA A 76 -12.20 -1.46 -5.30
CA ALA A 76 -11.30 -1.26 -6.42
C ALA A 76 -10.73 -2.59 -6.93
N LEU A 77 -10.23 -3.44 -6.04
CA LEU A 77 -9.73 -4.77 -6.39
C LEU A 77 -10.83 -5.63 -7.05
N ASP A 78 -12.02 -5.71 -6.46
CA ASP A 78 -13.14 -6.48 -7.01
C ASP A 78 -13.52 -6.03 -8.44
N LYS A 79 -13.59 -4.72 -8.66
CA LYS A 79 -13.99 -4.15 -9.96
C LYS A 79 -12.91 -4.31 -11.03
N LEU A 80 -11.65 -4.09 -10.66
CA LEU A 80 -10.53 -4.09 -11.60
C LEU A 80 -10.08 -5.51 -11.96
N HIS A 81 -10.03 -6.42 -10.97
CA HIS A 81 -9.67 -7.82 -11.19
C HIS A 81 -10.64 -8.56 -12.12
N ALA A 82 -11.91 -8.14 -12.17
CA ALA A 82 -12.89 -8.70 -13.10
C ALA A 82 -12.55 -8.47 -14.59
N ILE A 83 -11.57 -7.63 -14.91
CA ILE A 83 -11.15 -7.31 -16.28
C ILE A 83 -9.91 -8.16 -16.64
N PRO A 84 -9.99 -9.11 -17.59
CA PRO A 84 -8.98 -10.16 -17.77
C PRO A 84 -7.56 -9.72 -18.12
N ASN A 85 -7.37 -8.49 -18.61
CA ASN A 85 -6.09 -7.95 -19.04
C ASN A 85 -5.57 -6.82 -18.14
N VAL A 86 -6.14 -6.71 -16.94
CA VAL A 86 -5.73 -5.79 -15.89
C VAL A 86 -4.97 -6.54 -14.80
N TYR A 87 -3.93 -5.91 -14.25
CA TYR A 87 -3.09 -6.44 -13.19
C TYR A 87 -2.98 -5.42 -12.05
N ASN A 88 -3.38 -5.82 -10.85
CA ASN A 88 -3.46 -4.95 -9.68
C ASN A 88 -2.25 -5.15 -8.77
N TYR A 89 -1.49 -4.09 -8.53
CA TYR A 89 -0.36 -4.08 -7.60
C TYR A 89 -0.70 -3.15 -6.44
N MET A 90 -0.80 -3.70 -5.24
CA MET A 90 -1.12 -2.92 -4.04
C MET A 90 0.11 -2.18 -3.56
N ASP A 91 -0.01 -0.86 -3.34
CA ASP A 91 1.04 -0.11 -2.69
C ASP A 91 1.23 -0.61 -1.25
N ILE A 92 2.48 -0.82 -0.84
CA ILE A 92 2.83 -1.23 0.52
C ILE A 92 3.92 -0.33 1.12
N GLY A 93 3.90 0.96 0.77
CA GLY A 93 4.86 1.93 1.31
C GLY A 93 6.30 1.61 0.90
N HIS A 94 7.22 1.63 1.86
CA HIS A 94 8.65 1.36 1.63
C HIS A 94 9.31 0.86 2.92
N SER A 95 10.55 0.39 2.83
CA SER A 95 11.30 -0.19 3.95
C SER A 95 11.44 0.78 5.13
N GLY A 96 11.67 2.07 4.82
CA GLY A 96 11.76 3.16 5.79
C GLY A 96 10.44 3.50 6.50
N TRP A 97 9.36 2.76 6.23
CA TRP A 97 8.08 2.90 6.92
C TRP A 97 7.65 1.59 7.61
N LEU A 98 7.63 0.48 6.88
CA LEU A 98 7.01 -0.75 7.36
C LEU A 98 7.98 -1.86 7.76
N ALA A 99 9.29 -1.73 7.51
CA ALA A 99 10.20 -2.85 7.73
C ALA A 99 10.54 -3.16 9.20
N TRP A 100 10.24 -2.26 10.14
CA TRP A 100 10.26 -2.63 11.56
C TRP A 100 9.26 -3.75 11.82
N ARG A 101 9.67 -4.80 12.54
CA ARG A 101 8.80 -5.96 12.82
C ARG A 101 7.46 -5.58 13.46
N SER A 102 7.45 -4.54 14.30
CA SER A 102 6.24 -3.97 14.93
C SER A 102 5.24 -3.40 13.93
N ASN A 103 5.69 -2.96 12.75
CA ASN A 103 4.86 -2.40 11.69
C ASN A 103 4.56 -3.47 10.63
N MET A 104 5.55 -4.28 10.26
CA MET A 104 5.47 -5.29 9.22
C MET A 104 4.41 -6.36 9.52
N THR A 105 4.43 -6.93 10.73
CA THR A 105 3.49 -8.01 11.10
C THR A 105 2.01 -7.57 11.05
N PRO A 106 1.62 -6.43 11.66
CA PRO A 106 0.25 -5.93 11.51
C PRO A 106 -0.08 -5.47 10.08
N ALA A 107 0.88 -4.94 9.31
CA ALA A 107 0.67 -4.64 7.90
C ALA A 107 0.33 -5.90 7.09
N ILE A 108 1.15 -6.96 7.17
CA ILE A 108 0.87 -8.25 6.50
C ILE A 108 -0.54 -8.76 6.87
N SER A 109 -0.91 -8.67 8.15
CA SER A 109 -2.22 -9.10 8.63
C SER A 109 -3.37 -8.26 8.05
N LEU A 110 -3.21 -6.93 7.98
CA LEU A 110 -4.17 -6.00 7.39
C LEU A 110 -4.36 -6.29 5.89
N TYR A 111 -3.27 -6.34 5.11
CA TYR A 111 -3.35 -6.59 3.67
C TYR A 111 -3.97 -7.96 3.38
N THR A 112 -3.55 -9.00 4.10
CA THR A 112 -4.14 -10.35 3.96
C THR A 112 -5.65 -10.31 4.20
N ARG A 113 -6.11 -9.65 5.27
CA ARG A 113 -7.54 -9.51 5.58
C ARG A 113 -8.31 -8.77 4.48
N VAL A 114 -7.79 -7.63 4.01
CA VAL A 114 -8.45 -6.82 2.96
C VAL A 114 -8.60 -7.64 1.68
N VAL A 115 -7.50 -8.25 1.22
CA VAL A 115 -7.49 -9.01 -0.04
C VAL A 115 -8.33 -10.28 0.08
N GLN A 116 -8.23 -11.05 1.17
CA GLN A 116 -9.10 -12.21 1.42
C GLN A 116 -10.59 -11.85 1.46
N GLY A 117 -10.91 -10.60 1.83
CA GLY A 117 -12.26 -10.10 1.83
C GLY A 117 -12.86 -9.94 0.43
N THR A 118 -12.07 -9.81 -0.63
CA THR A 118 -12.53 -9.64 -2.02
C THR A 118 -13.23 -10.90 -2.56
N ALA A 119 -13.98 -10.77 -3.66
CA ALA A 119 -14.70 -11.88 -4.28
C ALA A 119 -13.77 -12.99 -4.81
N ALA A 120 -12.57 -12.63 -5.30
CA ALA A 120 -11.57 -13.61 -5.75
C ALA A 120 -10.51 -13.93 -4.69
N GLY A 121 -10.67 -13.43 -3.45
CA GLY A 121 -9.73 -13.62 -2.36
C GLY A 121 -8.31 -13.14 -2.73
N LEU A 122 -7.30 -13.93 -2.38
CA LEU A 122 -5.89 -13.59 -2.67
C LEU A 122 -5.59 -13.37 -4.16
N ALA A 123 -6.39 -13.93 -5.07
CA ALA A 123 -6.19 -13.74 -6.51
C ALA A 123 -6.54 -12.32 -7.00
N SER A 124 -7.26 -11.51 -6.20
CA SER A 124 -7.64 -10.16 -6.59
C SER A 124 -6.46 -9.17 -6.68
N ALA A 125 -5.31 -9.53 -6.11
CA ALA A 125 -4.06 -8.77 -6.20
C ALA A 125 -2.99 -9.62 -6.90
N ASP A 126 -2.40 -9.07 -7.97
CA ASP A 126 -1.35 -9.72 -8.75
C ASP A 126 0.03 -9.53 -8.11
N GLY A 127 0.18 -8.53 -7.26
CA GLY A 127 1.42 -8.27 -6.53
C GLY A 127 1.35 -7.03 -5.64
N PHE A 128 2.53 -6.59 -5.21
CA PHE A 128 2.73 -5.39 -4.41
C PHE A 128 3.76 -4.49 -5.07
N ILE A 129 3.70 -3.20 -4.77
CA ILE A 129 4.69 -2.21 -5.18
C ILE A 129 5.16 -1.43 -3.95
N THR A 130 6.46 -1.17 -3.89
CA THR A 130 7.08 -0.35 -2.84
C THR A 130 7.69 0.91 -3.45
N ASN A 131 8.06 1.87 -2.60
CA ASN A 131 8.79 3.08 -2.95
C ASN A 131 8.05 4.02 -3.92
N THR A 132 6.72 3.90 -4.04
CA THR A 132 5.91 4.78 -4.90
C THR A 132 6.09 6.24 -4.48
N ALA A 133 6.68 7.04 -5.37
CA ALA A 133 7.01 8.45 -5.13
C ALA A 133 7.94 8.71 -3.91
N ASN A 134 8.75 7.72 -3.53
CA ASN A 134 9.72 7.83 -2.44
C ASN A 134 11.17 7.69 -2.98
N TYR A 135 12.17 7.72 -2.09
CA TYR A 135 13.59 7.85 -2.43
C TYR A 135 14.48 6.79 -1.77
N THR A 136 13.89 5.76 -1.15
CA THR A 136 14.71 4.69 -0.58
C THR A 136 15.47 3.98 -1.71
N PRO A 137 16.79 3.72 -1.55
CA PRO A 137 17.57 3.09 -2.60
C PRO A 137 17.09 1.66 -2.88
N LEU A 138 17.32 1.21 -4.11
CA LEU A 138 17.08 -0.19 -4.48
C LEU A 138 18.02 -1.14 -3.73
N HIS A 139 19.28 -0.74 -3.57
CA HIS A 139 20.31 -1.49 -2.85
C HIS A 139 21.17 -0.53 -2.03
N GLU A 140 21.59 -0.96 -0.84
CA GLU A 140 22.60 -0.26 -0.02
C GLU A 140 23.95 -0.98 -0.08
N PRO A 141 24.75 -0.80 -1.15
CA PRO A 141 25.92 -1.63 -1.43
C PRO A 141 27.04 -1.46 -0.41
N ASN A 142 27.08 -0.33 0.30
CA ASN A 142 28.12 -0.01 1.28
C ASN A 142 27.74 -0.41 2.71
N LEU A 143 26.47 -0.77 2.94
CA LEU A 143 25.94 -1.17 4.25
C LEU A 143 25.17 -2.50 4.16
N PRO A 144 25.76 -3.58 3.59
CA PRO A 144 25.03 -4.82 3.29
C PRO A 144 24.68 -5.66 4.53
N ASN A 145 25.20 -5.32 5.71
CA ASN A 145 24.95 -6.04 6.95
C ASN A 145 24.45 -5.08 8.04
N PRO A 146 23.14 -5.10 8.37
CA PRO A 146 22.56 -4.22 9.39
C PRO A 146 23.09 -4.49 10.81
N ASP A 147 23.60 -5.70 11.07
CA ASP A 147 24.13 -6.13 12.37
C ASP A 147 25.64 -5.89 12.51
N LEU A 148 26.30 -5.36 11.47
CA LEU A 148 27.71 -5.01 11.53
C LEU A 148 27.94 -4.03 12.69
N THR A 149 28.81 -4.41 13.61
CA THR A 149 29.06 -3.62 14.83
C THR A 149 30.16 -2.59 14.57
N ILE A 150 29.84 -1.31 14.78
CA ILE A 150 30.78 -0.20 14.73
C ILE A 150 30.68 0.58 16.05
N GLY A 151 31.79 0.75 16.76
CA GLY A 151 31.78 1.43 18.06
C GLY A 151 30.98 0.70 19.15
N GLY A 152 30.83 -0.63 19.03
CA GLY A 152 30.11 -1.46 20.01
C GLY A 152 28.59 -1.50 19.82
N GLN A 153 28.06 -0.92 18.75
CA GLN A 153 26.63 -0.95 18.40
C GLN A 153 26.43 -1.40 16.94
N PRO A 154 25.32 -2.06 16.59
CA PRO A 154 25.02 -2.43 15.20
C PRO A 154 24.67 -1.18 14.37
N ILE A 155 24.96 -1.20 13.06
CA ILE A 155 24.65 -0.08 12.16
C ILE A 155 23.15 0.25 12.14
N SER A 156 22.29 -0.77 12.26
CA SER A 156 20.84 -0.59 12.35
C SER A 156 20.42 0.32 13.50
N SER A 157 21.17 0.38 14.61
CA SER A 157 20.86 1.27 15.74
C SER A 157 21.22 2.74 15.50
N SER A 158 21.79 3.08 14.35
CA SER A 158 22.13 4.47 14.02
C SER A 158 20.88 5.36 13.97
N THR A 159 21.07 6.67 14.13
CA THR A 159 19.98 7.66 14.09
C THR A 159 19.18 7.60 12.80
N PHE A 160 19.80 7.21 11.68
CA PHE A 160 19.14 7.14 10.37
C PHE A 160 18.21 5.93 10.26
N TYR A 161 18.64 4.74 10.69
CA TYR A 161 17.85 3.51 10.55
C TYR A 161 16.98 3.18 11.76
N GLN A 162 17.29 3.71 12.96
CA GLN A 162 16.46 3.57 14.16
C GLN A 162 16.01 2.14 14.46
N TRP A 163 16.94 1.19 14.40
CA TRP A 163 16.75 -0.25 14.57
C TRP A 163 15.96 -0.96 13.46
N ASN A 164 15.73 -0.30 12.32
CA ASN A 164 15.31 -0.99 11.11
C ASN A 164 16.49 -1.82 10.58
N SER A 165 16.28 -3.10 10.28
CA SER A 165 17.30 -3.97 9.71
C SER A 165 17.24 -4.07 8.19
N VAL A 166 16.34 -3.33 7.55
CA VAL A 166 16.13 -3.35 6.10
C VAL A 166 16.45 -1.96 5.55
N PHE A 167 17.60 -1.84 4.88
CA PHE A 167 18.14 -0.55 4.45
C PHE A 167 17.77 -0.17 3.02
N ASP A 168 17.26 -1.13 2.25
CA ASP A 168 16.94 -0.95 0.84
C ASP A 168 15.65 -1.67 0.44
N GLU A 169 15.11 -1.29 -0.71
CA GLU A 169 13.84 -1.80 -1.22
C GLU A 169 13.95 -3.20 -1.82
N SER A 170 15.14 -3.68 -2.17
CA SER A 170 15.30 -5.04 -2.68
C SER A 170 15.22 -6.11 -1.60
N THR A 171 15.58 -5.74 -0.37
CA THR A 171 15.57 -6.62 0.81
C THR A 171 14.19 -6.62 1.48
N TYR A 172 13.46 -5.50 1.37
CA TYR A 172 12.12 -5.31 1.91
C TYR A 172 11.07 -6.18 1.21
#